data_AF-A0A959X5Y8-F1
#
_entry.id   AF-A0A959X5Y8-F1
#
_cell.length_a   1.000
_cell.length_b   1.000
_cell.length_c   1.000
_cell.angle_alpha   90.00
_cell.angle_beta   90.00
_cell.angle_gamma   90.00
#
_symmetry.space_group_name_H-M   'P 1'
#
loop_
_entity.id
_entity.type
_entity.pdbx_description
1 polymer ?
#
loop_
_entity_poly.entity_id
_entity_poly.type
_entity_poly.pdbx_seq_one_letter_code
_entity_poly.pdbx_strand_id
1 'polypeptide(L)'
;HLDWYSFDQGATRFLADGEPAGTVVDVRSVIPVPAEYPGMPKPRWWQFEDAAVDLGRLSADATDVARIVVSEFALLYSNDWFTVICRQPVGSVAELQGVVVTDTFGWRTFVQPTVQPAGAEWTGWDAFSLSPRSSGAAQAPLPQHLFLPRTLPHIVDGEPLEQVAFVRDETADMVWAIEQRVPDGLDASRDAAEASRRMRQQIDPTADAPPSPSAGPLRYTLQTEVAENWIPFIPVHLDGQQRAIQLQRGTLRRTIGEEDTLIRPVTSILREGIDDDDNRLAAYYVHEEEVPRAGVQVQGLLRRARRYDGTPVVWHARRVTTGRGEARSGLAFDRIS
;
A
#
# COMPACT_ATOMS: atom_id res chain seq x y z
N HIS A 1 -5.70 -2.55 -17.71
CA HIS A 1 -5.64 -1.82 -16.43
C HIS A 1 -5.10 -2.80 -15.38
N LEU A 2 -3.83 -2.66 -14.99
CA LEU A 2 -3.25 -3.37 -13.85
C LEU A 2 -3.43 -2.44 -12.65
N ASP A 3 -4.22 -2.85 -11.66
CA ASP A 3 -4.65 -2.01 -10.53
C ASP A 3 -3.65 -1.98 -9.35
N TRP A 4 -2.41 -2.42 -9.60
CA TRP A 4 -1.37 -2.60 -8.58
C TRP A 4 -0.05 -2.01 -9.08
N TYR A 5 0.60 -1.20 -8.24
CA TYR A 5 1.86 -0.51 -8.56
C TYR A 5 3.09 -1.15 -7.89
N SER A 6 2.91 -1.98 -6.85
CA SER A 6 3.95 -2.76 -6.20
C SER A 6 3.38 -4.02 -5.54
N PHE A 7 4.25 -4.99 -5.25
CA PHE A 7 3.93 -6.20 -4.52
C PHE A 7 5.03 -6.50 -3.50
N ASP A 8 4.63 -6.74 -2.26
CA ASP A 8 5.52 -7.26 -1.23
C ASP A 8 5.15 -8.72 -0.95
N GLN A 9 6.17 -9.57 -0.81
CA GLN A 9 5.95 -10.93 -0.34
C GLN A 9 5.46 -10.86 1.11
N GLY A 10 4.20 -11.18 1.37
CA GLY A 10 3.65 -11.26 2.73
C GLY A 10 4.11 -12.52 3.48
N ALA A 11 3.86 -12.57 4.79
CA ALA A 11 3.86 -13.83 5.53
C ALA A 11 2.59 -14.61 5.15
N THR A 12 2.61 -15.31 4.02
CA THR A 12 1.47 -16.13 3.60
C THR A 12 1.30 -17.29 4.58
N ARG A 13 0.32 -17.20 5.47
CA ARG A 13 -0.39 -18.40 5.94
C ARG A 13 -1.32 -18.80 4.82
N PHE A 14 -1.00 -19.89 4.14
CA PHE A 14 -1.96 -20.52 3.24
C PHE A 14 -3.19 -20.91 4.09
N LEU A 15 -4.37 -20.40 3.74
CA LEU A 15 -5.62 -20.80 4.39
C LEU A 15 -6.05 -22.23 3.99
N ALA A 16 -5.34 -22.85 3.04
CA ALA A 16 -5.54 -24.22 2.62
C ALA A 16 -4.17 -24.87 2.35
N ASP A 17 -4.03 -26.16 2.69
CA ASP A 17 -2.87 -27.03 2.39
C ASP A 17 -2.70 -27.25 0.87
N GLY A 18 -2.42 -26.18 0.13
CA GLY A 18 -2.01 -26.26 -1.26
C GLY A 18 -0.51 -26.51 -1.30
N GLU A 19 -0.10 -27.67 -1.80
CA GLU A 19 1.29 -27.92 -2.16
C GLU A 19 1.80 -26.78 -3.07
N PRO A 20 3.00 -26.23 -2.81
CA PRO A 20 3.57 -25.22 -3.68
C PRO A 20 3.63 -25.76 -5.11
N ALA A 21 3.22 -24.93 -6.07
CA ALA A 21 3.34 -25.30 -7.47
C ALA A 21 4.82 -25.61 -7.78
N GLY A 22 5.08 -26.80 -8.32
CA GLY A 22 6.43 -27.20 -8.68
C GLY A 22 7.05 -26.26 -9.70
N THR A 23 8.37 -26.06 -9.62
CA THR A 23 9.12 -25.31 -10.62
C THR A 23 9.08 -26.05 -11.95
N VAL A 24 8.60 -25.37 -13.00
CA VAL A 24 8.58 -25.90 -14.37
C VAL A 24 9.69 -25.22 -15.16
N VAL A 25 10.58 -26.02 -15.75
CA VAL A 25 11.62 -25.52 -16.67
C VAL A 25 11.07 -25.54 -18.09
N ASP A 26 11.04 -24.37 -18.73
CA ASP A 26 10.58 -24.18 -20.12
C ASP A 26 11.77 -23.78 -21.01
N VAL A 27 12.11 -24.64 -21.97
CA VAL A 27 13.21 -24.42 -22.93
C VAL A 27 12.63 -24.22 -24.32
N ARG A 28 12.94 -23.08 -24.94
CA ARG A 28 12.43 -22.71 -26.27
C ARG A 28 13.56 -22.42 -27.24
N SER A 29 13.45 -22.96 -28.45
CA SER A 29 14.31 -22.64 -29.59
C SER A 29 13.50 -21.87 -30.61
N VAL A 30 13.90 -20.63 -30.88
CA VAL A 30 13.16 -19.70 -31.76
C VAL A 30 14.12 -18.91 -32.63
N ILE A 31 13.65 -18.49 -33.80
CA ILE A 31 14.33 -17.47 -34.59
C ILE A 31 13.82 -16.11 -34.10
N PRO A 32 14.68 -15.22 -33.61
CA PRO A 32 14.25 -13.95 -33.05
C PRO A 32 13.80 -12.99 -34.17
N VAL A 33 12.90 -12.07 -33.84
CA VAL A 33 12.38 -11.09 -34.80
C VAL A 33 13.12 -9.77 -34.61
N PRO A 34 13.60 -9.09 -35.67
CA PRO A 34 14.20 -7.76 -35.53
C PRO A 34 13.26 -6.81 -34.79
N ALA A 35 13.80 -6.02 -33.86
CA ALA A 35 13.02 -4.96 -33.23
C ALA A 35 12.70 -3.89 -34.29
N GLU A 36 11.43 -3.52 -34.42
CA GLU A 36 10.98 -2.48 -35.34
C GLU A 36 10.08 -1.49 -34.60
N TYR A 37 10.05 -0.24 -35.06
CA TYR A 37 9.05 0.75 -34.66
C TYR A 37 8.29 1.29 -35.89
N PRO A 38 7.05 1.78 -35.73
CA PRO A 38 6.30 2.37 -36.83
C PRO A 38 7.08 3.52 -37.47
N GLY A 39 7.27 3.46 -38.79
CA GLY A 39 8.03 4.47 -39.55
C GLY A 39 9.56 4.32 -39.48
N MET A 40 10.08 3.21 -38.94
CA MET A 40 11.52 2.93 -38.93
C MET A 40 12.08 2.80 -40.37
N PRO A 41 13.24 3.42 -40.67
CA PRO A 41 13.92 3.23 -41.94
C PRO A 41 14.20 1.76 -42.23
N LYS A 42 14.00 1.32 -43.48
CA LYS A 42 14.26 -0.08 -43.85
C LYS A 42 15.76 -0.34 -44.00
N PRO A 43 16.30 -1.37 -43.34
CA PRO A 43 17.74 -1.52 -43.20
C PRO A 43 18.49 -2.01 -44.44
N ARG A 44 17.79 -2.49 -45.49
CA ARG A 44 18.45 -3.22 -46.58
C ARG A 44 18.22 -2.72 -48.00
N TRP A 45 17.52 -1.63 -48.26
CA TRP A 45 17.52 -0.98 -49.58
C TRP A 45 17.45 0.55 -49.45
N TRP A 46 17.95 1.25 -50.48
CA TRP A 46 17.77 2.69 -50.60
C TRP A 46 16.26 2.97 -50.66
N GLN A 47 15.73 3.52 -49.58
CA GLN A 47 14.34 3.94 -49.49
C GLN A 47 14.33 5.36 -48.95
N PHE A 48 13.64 6.26 -49.66
CA PHE A 48 13.36 7.57 -49.10
C PHE A 48 12.33 7.42 -47.98
N GLU A 49 12.68 7.93 -46.81
CA GLU A 49 11.82 7.95 -45.63
C GLU A 49 10.57 8.79 -45.93
N ASP A 50 9.41 8.34 -45.45
CA ASP A 50 8.12 9.01 -45.64
C ASP A 50 7.86 10.12 -44.61
N ALA A 51 8.89 10.50 -43.85
CA ALA A 51 8.85 11.47 -42.75
C ALA A 51 7.81 11.13 -41.66
N ALA A 52 7.38 9.87 -41.55
CA ALA A 52 6.47 9.43 -40.48
C ALA A 52 7.09 9.57 -39.08
N VAL A 53 8.43 9.54 -38.99
CA VAL A 53 9.20 9.73 -37.76
C VAL A 53 10.27 10.80 -38.01
N ASP A 54 10.30 11.83 -37.16
CA ASP A 54 11.33 12.87 -37.17
C ASP A 54 12.25 12.69 -35.95
N LEU A 55 13.33 11.92 -36.12
CA LEU A 55 14.33 11.71 -35.08
C LEU A 55 15.14 12.98 -34.77
N GLY A 56 15.19 13.96 -35.69
CA GLY A 56 15.89 15.22 -35.49
C GLY A 56 15.17 16.16 -34.49
N ARG A 57 13.87 15.99 -34.31
CA ARG A 57 13.07 16.67 -33.27
C ARG A 57 13.06 15.95 -31.92
N LEU A 58 13.67 14.77 -31.84
CA LEU A 58 13.77 14.01 -30.60
C LEU A 58 14.83 14.65 -29.69
N SER A 59 14.42 15.64 -28.90
CA SER A 59 15.25 16.22 -27.84
C SER A 59 15.13 15.35 -26.59
N ALA A 60 16.23 14.82 -26.05
CA ALA A 60 16.26 14.09 -24.78
C ALA A 60 17.09 14.86 -23.75
N ASP A 61 16.56 15.04 -22.54
CA ASP A 61 17.35 15.51 -21.40
C ASP A 61 18.15 14.34 -20.82
N ALA A 62 19.20 14.63 -20.03
CA ALA A 62 20.05 13.61 -19.40
C ALA A 62 19.27 12.66 -18.46
N THR A 63 18.09 13.08 -18.00
CA THR A 63 17.19 12.28 -17.15
C THR A 63 16.17 11.46 -17.96
N ASP A 64 16.06 11.67 -19.27
CA ASP A 64 15.11 10.98 -20.15
C ASP A 64 15.66 9.64 -20.65
N VAL A 65 15.98 8.72 -19.74
CA VAL A 65 16.64 7.42 -20.05
C VAL A 65 15.91 6.67 -21.17
N ALA A 66 14.58 6.58 -21.13
CA ALA A 66 13.80 5.90 -22.16
C ALA A 66 13.95 6.55 -23.54
N ARG A 67 14.01 7.89 -23.60
CA ARG A 67 14.18 8.62 -24.86
C ARG A 67 15.61 8.46 -25.39
N ILE A 68 16.60 8.43 -24.51
CA ILE A 68 18.00 8.17 -24.87
C ILE A 68 18.14 6.76 -25.48
N VAL A 69 17.61 5.73 -24.81
CA VAL A 69 17.67 4.34 -25.31
C VAL A 69 16.98 4.19 -26.67
N VAL A 70 15.80 4.78 -26.85
CA VAL A 70 15.10 4.76 -28.15
C VAL A 70 15.88 5.51 -29.22
N SER A 71 16.49 6.65 -28.89
CA SER A 71 17.36 7.40 -29.82
C SER A 71 18.55 6.56 -30.27
N GLU A 72 19.24 5.94 -29.32
CA GLU A 72 20.43 5.13 -29.57
C GLU A 72 20.08 3.90 -30.42
N PHE A 73 19.00 3.19 -30.09
CA PHE A 73 18.49 2.10 -30.92
C PHE A 73 18.15 2.59 -32.34
N ALA A 74 17.43 3.70 -32.48
CA ALA A 74 16.99 4.20 -33.78
C ALA A 74 18.15 4.68 -34.67
N LEU A 75 19.20 5.28 -34.10
CA LEU A 75 20.28 5.94 -34.84
C LEU A 75 21.53 5.07 -35.03
N LEU A 76 21.88 4.22 -34.05
CA LEU A 76 23.16 3.52 -34.01
C LEU A 76 23.04 2.00 -34.21
N TYR A 77 22.01 1.37 -33.63
CA TYR A 77 21.96 -0.09 -33.49
C TYR A 77 20.67 -0.74 -34.00
N SER A 78 19.93 -0.09 -34.89
CA SER A 78 18.60 -0.56 -35.34
C SER A 78 18.62 -1.97 -35.95
N ASN A 79 19.77 -2.43 -36.41
CA ASN A 79 19.97 -3.77 -37.01
C ASN A 79 20.35 -4.88 -36.02
N ASP A 80 20.75 -4.52 -34.79
CA ASP A 80 21.34 -5.46 -33.84
C ASP A 80 20.40 -5.80 -32.66
N TRP A 81 19.18 -5.29 -32.71
CA TRP A 81 18.16 -5.52 -31.68
C TRP A 81 17.13 -6.53 -32.17
N PHE A 82 16.86 -7.52 -31.34
CA PHE A 82 15.87 -8.54 -31.64
C PHE A 82 14.93 -8.77 -30.45
N THR A 83 13.69 -9.13 -30.76
CA THR A 83 12.64 -9.46 -29.81
C THR A 83 12.36 -10.96 -29.84
N VAL A 84 12.24 -11.56 -28.66
CA VAL A 84 11.75 -12.92 -28.45
C VAL A 84 10.51 -12.88 -27.58
N ILE A 85 9.43 -13.53 -28.04
CA ILE A 85 8.17 -13.56 -27.30
C ILE A 85 8.14 -14.78 -26.37
N CYS A 86 8.31 -14.53 -25.08
CA CYS A 86 8.23 -15.55 -24.02
C CYS A 86 6.90 -15.45 -23.27
N ARG A 87 5.87 -16.17 -23.75
CA ARG A 87 4.59 -16.27 -23.03
C ARG A 87 4.75 -17.04 -21.72
N GLN A 88 4.32 -16.45 -20.61
CA GLN A 88 4.35 -17.04 -19.28
C GLN A 88 2.95 -17.00 -18.63
N PRO A 89 2.58 -17.97 -17.78
CA PRO A 89 1.33 -17.93 -17.03
C PRO A 89 1.26 -16.71 -16.10
N VAL A 90 0.07 -16.16 -15.87
CA VAL A 90 -0.12 -15.13 -14.84
C VAL A 90 -0.23 -15.75 -13.45
N GLY A 91 0.19 -15.01 -12.43
CA GLY A 91 0.34 -15.48 -11.05
C GLY A 91 1.58 -16.34 -10.82
N SER A 92 2.64 -16.16 -11.63
CA SER A 92 3.91 -16.86 -11.47
C SER A 92 5.07 -15.87 -11.27
N VAL A 93 6.16 -16.38 -10.72
CA VAL A 93 7.48 -15.76 -10.81
C VAL A 93 8.24 -16.55 -11.86
N ALA A 94 8.71 -15.87 -12.91
CA ALA A 94 9.49 -16.47 -13.98
C ALA A 94 10.96 -16.09 -13.82
N GLU A 95 11.85 -17.07 -13.83
CA GLU A 95 13.30 -16.87 -13.82
C GLU A 95 13.86 -17.11 -15.23
N LEU A 96 14.65 -16.18 -15.76
CA LEU A 96 15.41 -16.38 -16.99
C LEU A 96 16.74 -17.05 -16.68
N GLN A 97 16.81 -18.37 -16.80
CA GLN A 97 18.03 -19.14 -16.50
C GLN A 97 19.19 -18.89 -17.48
N GLY A 98 18.88 -18.46 -18.71
CA GLY A 98 19.90 -18.08 -19.69
C GLY A 98 19.41 -18.06 -21.12
N VAL A 99 20.23 -17.49 -21.99
CA VAL A 99 19.98 -17.40 -23.43
C VAL A 99 21.19 -17.95 -24.18
N VAL A 100 20.95 -18.86 -25.12
CA VAL A 100 22.00 -19.38 -26.02
C VAL A 100 21.70 -18.91 -27.42
N VAL A 101 22.64 -18.16 -28.01
CA VAL A 101 22.57 -17.72 -29.40
C VAL A 101 23.38 -18.69 -30.25
N THR A 102 22.76 -19.21 -31.31
CA THR A 102 23.46 -19.98 -32.35
C THR A 102 23.64 -19.10 -33.57
N ASP A 103 24.89 -18.85 -33.98
CA ASP A 103 25.19 -18.01 -35.13
C ASP A 103 25.04 -18.77 -36.47
N THR A 104 25.26 -18.06 -37.59
CA THR A 104 25.16 -18.63 -38.94
C THR A 104 26.22 -19.68 -39.26
N PHE A 105 27.30 -19.74 -38.49
CA PHE A 105 28.37 -20.74 -38.61
C PHE A 105 28.15 -21.93 -37.66
N GLY A 106 27.09 -21.91 -36.84
CA GLY A 106 26.74 -22.95 -35.89
C GLY A 106 27.42 -22.82 -34.52
N TRP A 107 28.15 -21.75 -34.26
CA TRP A 107 28.73 -21.50 -32.93
C TRP A 107 27.63 -21.15 -31.94
N ARG A 108 27.75 -21.71 -30.74
CA ARG A 108 26.83 -21.46 -29.62
C ARG A 108 27.50 -20.57 -28.60
N THR A 109 26.91 -19.40 -28.37
CA THR A 109 27.35 -18.46 -27.35
C THR A 109 26.28 -18.40 -26.26
N PHE A 110 26.68 -18.69 -25.02
CA PHE A 110 25.82 -18.46 -23.86
C PHE A 110 25.91 -16.98 -23.46
N VAL A 111 24.78 -16.28 -23.55
CA VAL A 111 24.66 -14.87 -23.20
C VAL A 111 24.48 -14.77 -21.69
N GLN A 112 25.42 -14.08 -21.05
CA GLN A 112 25.37 -13.83 -19.61
C GLN A 112 24.40 -12.69 -19.28
N PRO A 113 23.70 -12.76 -18.14
CA PRO A 113 22.92 -11.64 -17.63
C PRO A 113 23.78 -10.38 -17.43
N THR A 114 23.22 -9.21 -17.75
CA THR A 114 23.90 -7.91 -17.57
C THR A 114 24.11 -7.55 -16.09
N VAL A 115 23.22 -8.04 -15.22
CA VAL A 115 23.30 -7.83 -13.76
C VAL A 115 23.36 -9.18 -13.05
N GLN A 116 24.41 -9.37 -12.25
CA GLN A 116 24.59 -10.57 -11.42
C GLN A 116 23.83 -10.40 -10.09
N PRO A 117 23.33 -11.49 -9.48
CA PRO A 117 22.65 -11.44 -8.18
C PRO A 117 23.51 -10.87 -7.03
N ALA A 118 24.84 -10.97 -7.13
CA ALA A 118 25.77 -10.48 -6.12
C ALA A 118 26.39 -9.13 -6.53
N GLY A 119 25.96 -8.06 -5.86
CA GLY A 119 26.76 -6.85 -5.61
C GLY A 119 27.19 -6.01 -6.81
N ALA A 120 26.38 -4.98 -7.09
CA ALA A 120 26.79 -3.59 -7.32
C ALA A 120 28.01 -3.32 -8.25
N GLU A 121 27.97 -3.80 -9.48
CA GLU A 121 28.55 -2.97 -10.54
C GLU A 121 27.61 -1.78 -10.77
N TRP A 122 28.05 -0.58 -10.39
CA TRP A 122 27.30 0.67 -10.60
C TRP A 122 26.97 0.95 -12.08
N THR A 123 27.64 0.25 -12.99
CA THR A 123 27.42 0.26 -14.45
C THR A 123 26.36 -0.72 -14.91
N GLY A 124 25.95 -1.67 -14.06
CA GLY A 124 24.90 -2.64 -14.38
C GLY A 124 23.52 -1.99 -14.30
N TRP A 125 22.74 -2.12 -15.37
CA TRP A 125 21.33 -1.71 -15.39
C TRP A 125 20.45 -2.87 -15.81
N ASP A 126 19.31 -2.99 -15.14
CA ASP A 126 18.24 -3.94 -15.45
C ASP A 126 16.86 -3.28 -15.23
N ALA A 127 15.82 -3.98 -15.68
CA ALA A 127 14.44 -3.57 -15.49
C ALA A 127 13.63 -4.71 -14.88
N PHE A 128 12.65 -4.36 -14.06
CA PHE A 128 11.70 -5.29 -13.40
C PHE A 128 12.30 -6.22 -12.34
N SER A 129 13.55 -5.98 -11.92
CA SER A 129 14.21 -6.72 -10.86
C SER A 129 13.44 -6.67 -9.55
N LEU A 130 13.35 -7.82 -8.87
CA LEU A 130 12.66 -7.90 -7.58
C LEU A 130 13.63 -7.54 -6.47
N SER A 131 13.30 -6.50 -5.72
CA SER A 131 14.07 -6.06 -4.57
C SER A 131 13.94 -7.03 -3.40
N PRO A 132 15.01 -7.22 -2.60
CA PRO A 132 14.90 -8.00 -1.37
C PRO A 132 13.93 -7.32 -0.41
N ARG A 133 13.31 -8.11 0.48
CA ARG A 133 12.46 -7.56 1.53
C ARG A 133 13.25 -6.59 2.41
N SER A 134 12.68 -5.42 2.66
CA SER A 134 13.25 -4.39 3.56
C SER A 134 13.35 -4.87 5.01
N SER A 135 12.38 -5.70 5.44
CA SER A 135 12.35 -6.29 6.78
C SER A 135 12.98 -7.69 6.77
N GLY A 136 14.21 -7.84 7.24
CA GLY A 136 14.87 -9.15 7.37
C GLY A 136 16.39 -9.06 7.26
N ALA A 137 17.05 -10.21 7.27
CA ALA A 137 18.47 -10.29 6.89
C ALA A 137 18.62 -9.77 5.45
N ALA A 138 19.68 -9.01 5.18
CA ALA A 138 19.97 -8.50 3.85
C ALA A 138 20.04 -9.67 2.85
N GLN A 139 19.13 -9.66 1.88
CA GLN A 139 19.11 -10.62 0.78
C GLN A 139 19.62 -9.94 -0.49
N ALA A 140 20.18 -10.73 -1.39
CA ALA A 140 20.51 -10.26 -2.73
C ALA A 140 19.22 -9.92 -3.51
N PRO A 141 19.23 -8.89 -4.37
CA PRO A 141 18.16 -8.69 -5.34
C PRO A 141 18.05 -9.89 -6.28
N LEU A 142 16.89 -10.05 -6.90
CA LEU A 142 16.61 -11.11 -7.88
C LEU A 142 16.48 -10.49 -9.29
N PRO A 143 17.60 -10.19 -9.97
CA PRO A 143 17.60 -9.42 -11.23
C PRO A 143 17.07 -10.21 -12.44
N GLN A 144 17.05 -11.54 -12.35
CA GLN A 144 16.61 -12.44 -13.43
C GLN A 144 15.17 -12.92 -13.24
N HIS A 145 14.45 -12.35 -12.27
CA HIS A 145 13.10 -12.78 -11.91
C HIS A 145 12.08 -11.73 -12.33
N LEU A 146 11.03 -12.18 -13.00
CA LEU A 146 9.87 -11.36 -13.36
C LEU A 146 8.64 -11.90 -12.63
N PHE A 147 8.04 -11.08 -11.78
CA PHE A 147 6.73 -11.40 -11.21
C PHE A 147 5.61 -10.99 -12.17
N LEU A 148 4.77 -11.95 -12.54
CA LEU A 148 3.60 -11.72 -13.38
C LEU A 148 2.36 -11.82 -12.49
N PRO A 149 1.85 -10.72 -11.93
CA PRO A 149 0.70 -10.78 -11.03
C PRO A 149 -0.57 -11.24 -11.78
N ARG A 150 -1.49 -11.86 -11.05
CA ARG A 150 -2.86 -12.03 -11.55
C ARG A 150 -3.52 -10.65 -11.57
N THR A 151 -4.10 -10.30 -12.71
CA THR A 151 -4.86 -9.07 -12.91
C THR A 151 -6.35 -9.36 -12.75
N LEU A 152 -7.07 -8.46 -12.09
CA LEU A 152 -8.51 -8.57 -11.93
C LEU A 152 -9.16 -7.56 -12.87
N PRO A 153 -9.91 -8.01 -13.89
CA PRO A 153 -10.41 -7.09 -14.93
C PRO A 153 -11.51 -6.16 -14.43
N HIS A 154 -12.30 -6.62 -13.44
CA HIS A 154 -13.37 -5.84 -12.83
C HIS A 154 -13.49 -6.17 -11.34
N ILE A 155 -13.55 -5.13 -10.52
CA ILE A 155 -13.68 -5.22 -9.06
C ILE A 155 -14.98 -4.54 -8.65
N VAL A 156 -15.74 -5.19 -7.78
CA VAL A 156 -16.94 -4.64 -7.14
C VAL A 156 -16.62 -4.39 -5.68
N ASP A 157 -16.81 -3.16 -5.23
CA ASP A 157 -16.71 -2.76 -3.83
C ASP A 157 -18.05 -3.02 -3.13
N GLY A 158 -18.01 -3.68 -1.97
CA GLY A 158 -19.12 -3.75 -1.03
C GLY A 158 -19.24 -2.47 -0.19
N GLU A 159 -20.22 -2.44 0.71
CA GLU A 159 -20.32 -1.35 1.69
C GLU A 159 -19.15 -1.38 2.70
N PRO A 160 -18.69 -0.21 3.17
CA PRO A 160 -17.69 -0.15 4.24
C PRO A 160 -18.21 -0.80 5.53
N LEU A 161 -17.49 -1.84 5.98
CA LEU A 161 -17.73 -2.54 7.25
C LEU A 161 -17.13 -1.75 8.42
N GLU A 162 -16.02 -1.06 8.16
CA GLU A 162 -15.35 -0.19 9.13
C GLU A 162 -14.86 1.08 8.44
N GLN A 163 -14.85 2.17 9.19
CA GLN A 163 -14.40 3.47 8.69
C GLN A 163 -13.79 4.29 9.81
N VAL A 164 -12.59 4.80 9.57
CA VAL A 164 -11.80 5.61 10.51
C VAL A 164 -11.37 6.89 9.81
N ALA A 165 -11.53 8.02 10.49
CA ALA A 165 -11.00 9.30 10.05
C ALA A 165 -9.82 9.72 10.95
N PHE A 166 -8.63 9.86 10.38
CA PHE A 166 -7.49 10.48 11.03
C PHE A 166 -7.54 11.99 10.81
N VAL A 167 -7.51 12.74 11.91
CA VAL A 167 -7.70 14.19 11.91
C VAL A 167 -6.71 14.85 12.85
N ARG A 168 -6.05 15.93 12.41
CA ARG A 168 -5.18 16.74 13.28
C ARG A 168 -6.03 17.64 14.18
N ASP A 169 -5.65 17.72 15.44
CA ASP A 169 -6.21 18.64 16.43
C ASP A 169 -5.12 19.66 16.81
N GLU A 170 -5.20 20.85 16.21
CA GLU A 170 -4.21 21.91 16.42
C GLU A 170 -4.19 22.44 17.87
N THR A 171 -5.29 22.29 18.62
CA THR A 171 -5.36 22.77 20.02
C THR A 171 -4.67 21.80 20.97
N ALA A 172 -4.77 20.50 20.68
CA ALA A 172 -4.20 19.44 21.50
C ALA A 172 -2.82 18.95 21.02
N ASP A 173 -2.30 19.51 19.92
CA ASP A 173 -1.04 19.13 19.26
C ASP A 173 -0.91 17.61 19.05
N MET A 174 -1.99 16.98 18.61
CA MET A 174 -2.07 15.53 18.41
C MET A 174 -3.01 15.17 17.25
N VAL A 175 -3.08 13.88 16.93
CA VAL A 175 -4.01 13.34 15.94
C VAL A 175 -5.09 12.51 16.63
N TRP A 176 -6.32 12.62 16.17
CA TRP A 176 -7.41 11.73 16.52
C TRP A 176 -7.68 10.76 15.38
N ALA A 177 -7.74 9.47 15.71
CA ALA A 177 -8.36 8.47 14.86
C ALA A 177 -9.79 8.26 15.34
N ILE A 178 -10.74 8.77 14.58
CA ILE A 178 -12.17 8.75 14.91
C ILE A 178 -12.80 7.58 14.18
N GLU A 179 -13.24 6.57 14.92
CA GLU A 179 -14.09 5.51 14.36
C GLU A 179 -15.44 6.15 13.99
N GLN A 180 -15.82 6.02 12.72
CA GLN A 180 -17.10 6.51 12.19
C GLN A 180 -18.05 5.34 11.97
N ARG A 181 -17.53 4.22 11.46
CA ARG A 181 -18.24 2.95 11.36
C ARG A 181 -17.43 1.84 12.02
N VAL A 182 -18.11 1.04 12.83
CA VAL A 182 -17.53 -0.15 13.47
C VAL A 182 -18.31 -1.39 13.04
N PRO A 183 -17.67 -2.56 12.95
CA PRO A 183 -18.37 -3.82 12.70
C PRO A 183 -19.42 -4.07 13.79
N ASP A 184 -20.57 -4.63 13.41
CA ASP A 184 -21.64 -5.00 14.36
C ASP A 184 -21.60 -6.48 14.79
N GLY A 185 -20.67 -7.26 14.23
CA GLY A 185 -20.51 -8.69 14.48
C GLY A 185 -21.40 -9.60 13.62
N LEU A 186 -22.22 -9.03 12.72
CA LEU A 186 -23.14 -9.74 11.83
C LEU A 186 -22.85 -9.44 10.35
N ASP A 187 -21.56 -9.28 10.01
CA ASP A 187 -21.07 -8.88 8.68
C ASP A 187 -21.66 -7.55 8.15
N ALA A 188 -22.09 -6.68 9.07
CA ALA A 188 -22.55 -5.34 8.77
C ALA A 188 -21.79 -4.30 9.63
N SER A 189 -22.21 -3.04 9.51
CA SER A 189 -21.60 -1.91 10.22
C SER A 189 -22.65 -1.09 10.94
N ARG A 190 -22.23 -0.44 12.03
CA ARG A 190 -23.04 0.51 12.79
C ARG A 190 -22.28 1.81 13.01
N ASP A 191 -23.02 2.89 13.25
CA ASP A 191 -22.43 4.20 13.58
C ASP A 191 -21.70 4.13 14.92
N ALA A 192 -20.42 4.50 14.91
CA ALA A 192 -19.56 4.38 16.08
C ALA A 192 -19.88 5.42 17.17
N ALA A 193 -20.32 6.61 16.79
CA ALA A 193 -20.68 7.65 17.74
C ALA A 193 -22.00 7.29 18.46
N GLU A 194 -22.97 6.71 17.75
CA GLU A 194 -24.17 6.15 18.36
C GLU A 194 -23.85 4.97 19.28
N ALA A 195 -22.98 4.05 18.85
CA ALA A 195 -22.53 2.94 19.69
C ALA A 195 -21.86 3.43 20.98
N SER A 196 -21.00 4.45 20.90
CA SER A 196 -20.35 5.09 22.05
C SER A 196 -21.37 5.73 22.99
N ARG A 197 -22.35 6.49 22.47
CA ARG A 197 -23.42 7.09 23.29
C ARG A 197 -24.28 6.03 24.00
N ARG A 198 -24.65 4.95 23.30
CA ARG A 198 -25.44 3.86 23.90
C ARG A 198 -24.67 3.15 25.01
N MET A 199 -23.38 2.87 24.81
CA MET A 199 -22.52 2.28 25.85
C MET A 199 -22.45 3.20 27.09
N ARG A 200 -22.25 4.50 26.87
CA ARG A 200 -22.26 5.52 27.92
C ARG A 200 -23.58 5.51 28.72
N GLN A 201 -24.73 5.49 28.06
CA GLN A 201 -26.04 5.42 28.73
C GLN A 201 -26.29 4.12 29.49
N GLN A 202 -25.69 3.01 29.06
CA GLN A 202 -25.78 1.73 29.78
C GLN A 202 -24.98 1.78 31.09
N ILE A 203 -23.83 2.45 31.09
CA ILE A 203 -22.97 2.61 32.28
C ILE A 203 -23.56 3.64 33.23
N ASP A 204 -23.97 4.79 32.72
CA ASP A 204 -24.64 5.85 33.47
C ASP A 204 -25.89 6.35 32.70
N PRO A 205 -27.10 5.94 33.12
CA PRO A 205 -28.36 6.35 32.50
C PRO A 205 -28.61 7.86 32.49
N THR A 206 -27.89 8.62 33.33
CA THR A 206 -28.03 10.08 33.44
C THR A 206 -26.96 10.86 32.68
N ALA A 207 -26.02 10.18 32.02
CA ALA A 207 -24.84 10.81 31.41
C ALA A 207 -25.14 11.80 30.27
N ASP A 208 -26.31 11.67 29.62
CA ASP A 208 -26.78 12.56 28.55
C ASP A 208 -27.92 13.50 29.02
N ALA A 209 -28.25 13.51 30.31
CA ALA A 209 -29.23 14.43 30.84
C ALA A 209 -28.74 15.88 30.65
N PRO A 210 -29.58 16.80 30.15
CA PRO A 210 -29.17 18.19 30.01
C PRO A 210 -28.74 18.73 31.38
N PRO A 211 -27.66 19.52 31.44
CA PRO A 211 -27.19 20.07 32.70
C PRO A 211 -28.34 20.86 33.33
N SER A 212 -28.75 20.45 34.53
CA SER A 212 -29.71 21.23 35.30
C SER A 212 -29.13 22.62 35.53
N PRO A 213 -29.87 23.73 35.27
CA PRO A 213 -29.35 25.06 35.51
C PRO A 213 -28.97 25.18 36.98
N SER A 214 -27.67 25.15 37.23
CA SER A 214 -27.09 25.19 38.56
C SER A 214 -26.94 26.64 38.97
N ALA A 215 -27.72 27.09 39.95
CA ALA A 215 -27.41 28.24 40.78
C ALA A 215 -26.42 27.87 41.92
N GLY A 216 -25.57 26.86 41.67
CA GLY A 216 -24.63 26.29 42.63
C GLY A 216 -23.24 26.93 42.59
N PRO A 217 -22.34 26.53 43.50
CA PRO A 217 -20.95 27.00 43.50
C PRO A 217 -20.21 26.57 42.23
N LEU A 218 -19.22 27.38 41.82
CA LEU A 218 -18.34 27.12 40.67
C LEU A 218 -17.77 25.69 40.72
N ARG A 219 -17.87 24.96 39.61
CA ARG A 219 -17.30 23.62 39.45
C ARG A 219 -16.02 23.71 38.64
N TYR A 220 -14.92 23.23 39.22
CA TYR A 220 -13.67 23.00 38.48
C TYR A 220 -13.69 21.60 37.86
N THR A 221 -13.43 21.54 36.57
CA THR A 221 -13.35 20.32 35.76
C THR A 221 -11.93 20.20 35.23
N LEU A 222 -11.17 19.25 35.75
CA LEU A 222 -9.77 19.04 35.38
C LEU A 222 -9.63 18.70 33.88
N GLN A 223 -10.52 17.87 33.35
CA GLN A 223 -10.51 17.43 31.96
C GLN A 223 -11.93 17.15 31.48
N THR A 224 -12.28 17.60 30.27
CA THR A 224 -13.53 17.22 29.63
C THR A 224 -13.46 15.81 29.06
N GLU A 225 -14.60 15.12 29.05
CA GLU A 225 -14.71 13.79 28.47
C GLU A 225 -14.73 13.87 26.94
N VAL A 226 -14.12 12.88 26.30
CA VAL A 226 -14.13 12.68 24.84
C VAL A 226 -14.86 11.37 24.55
N ALA A 227 -15.64 11.33 23.48
CA ALA A 227 -16.37 10.12 23.10
C ALA A 227 -15.42 8.95 22.82
N GLU A 228 -15.81 7.74 23.22
CA GLU A 228 -14.92 6.56 23.22
C GLU A 228 -14.46 6.12 21.83
N ASN A 229 -15.19 6.52 20.78
CA ASN A 229 -14.81 6.26 19.39
C ASN A 229 -13.67 7.16 18.89
N TRP A 230 -13.15 8.07 19.72
CA TRP A 230 -11.99 8.91 19.42
C TRP A 230 -10.73 8.33 20.07
N ILE A 231 -9.83 7.83 19.24
CA ILE A 231 -8.61 7.16 19.69
C ILE A 231 -7.42 8.10 19.47
N PRO A 232 -6.67 8.48 20.51
CA PRO A 232 -5.60 9.46 20.37
C PRO A 232 -4.37 8.85 19.70
N PHE A 233 -3.67 9.65 18.92
CA PHE A 233 -2.38 9.40 18.32
C PHE A 233 -1.44 10.54 18.70
N ILE A 234 -0.50 10.25 19.61
CA ILE A 234 0.35 11.23 20.27
C ILE A 234 1.71 11.26 19.57
N PRO A 235 2.28 12.44 19.28
CA PRO A 235 3.60 12.54 18.69
C PRO A 235 4.68 12.02 19.65
N VAL A 236 5.53 11.12 19.17
CA VAL A 236 6.70 10.58 19.87
C VAL A 236 7.93 10.69 18.98
N HIS A 237 9.10 10.92 19.58
CA HIS A 237 10.35 11.00 18.83
C HIS A 237 10.79 9.61 18.34
N LEU A 238 11.33 9.56 17.13
CA LEU A 238 12.06 8.39 16.65
C LEU A 238 13.33 8.19 17.48
N ASP A 239 13.68 6.93 17.76
CA ASP A 239 14.86 6.60 18.56
C ASP A 239 16.13 7.24 17.97
N GLY A 240 16.84 8.01 18.81
CA GLY A 240 18.07 8.71 18.41
C GLY A 240 17.85 9.96 17.53
N GLN A 241 16.61 10.37 17.26
CA GLN A 241 16.30 11.55 16.44
C GLN A 241 15.47 12.57 17.22
N GLN A 242 15.97 13.80 17.35
CA GLN A 242 15.26 14.87 18.08
C GLN A 242 14.26 15.67 17.24
N ARG A 243 14.23 15.48 15.91
CA ARG A 243 13.40 16.28 14.99
C ARG A 243 12.39 15.47 14.21
N ALA A 244 12.57 14.15 14.17
CA ALA A 244 11.67 13.28 13.46
C ALA A 244 10.72 12.65 14.48
N ILE A 245 9.41 12.81 14.23
CA ILE A 245 8.37 12.27 15.09
C ILE A 245 7.55 11.21 14.34
N GLN A 246 6.95 10.31 15.10
CA GLN A 246 5.91 9.41 14.66
C GLN A 246 4.70 9.56 15.57
N LEU A 247 3.52 9.24 15.05
CA LEU A 247 2.28 9.27 15.80
C LEU A 247 2.06 7.89 16.44
N GLN A 248 2.07 7.81 17.76
CA GLN A 248 1.81 6.57 18.50
C GLN A 248 0.37 6.52 18.99
N ARG A 249 -0.34 5.41 18.75
CA ARG A 249 -1.68 5.19 19.32
C ARG A 249 -1.60 5.22 20.86
N GLY A 250 -2.29 6.18 21.46
CA GLY A 250 -2.49 6.30 22.89
C GLY A 250 -3.69 5.50 23.39
N THR A 251 -4.06 5.73 24.63
CA THR A 251 -5.21 5.07 25.27
C THR A 251 -5.84 6.02 26.26
N LEU A 252 -7.15 6.21 26.17
CA LEU A 252 -7.91 6.99 27.13
C LEU A 252 -8.46 6.09 28.24
N ARG A 253 -8.63 6.67 29.42
CA ARG A 253 -9.37 6.06 30.53
C ARG A 253 -10.83 6.47 30.40
N ARG A 254 -11.73 5.52 30.62
CA ARG A 254 -13.15 5.81 30.77
C ARG A 254 -13.35 6.59 32.08
N THR A 255 -14.06 7.71 32.02
CA THR A 255 -14.26 8.61 33.17
C THR A 255 -15.60 8.42 33.86
N ILE A 256 -16.47 7.57 33.30
CA ILE A 256 -17.81 7.23 33.80
C ILE A 256 -17.86 5.79 34.31
N GLY A 257 -18.70 5.53 35.31
CA GLY A 257 -18.83 4.22 35.95
C GLY A 257 -17.86 4.01 37.13
N GLU A 258 -17.98 2.85 37.79
CA GLU A 258 -17.19 2.53 39.01
C GLU A 258 -15.84 1.87 38.70
N GLU A 259 -15.65 1.36 37.48
CA GLU A 259 -14.45 0.62 37.08
C GLU A 259 -13.45 1.49 36.29
N ASP A 260 -12.17 1.44 36.70
CA ASP A 260 -11.04 2.03 35.97
C ASP A 260 -10.75 1.21 34.71
N THR A 261 -11.52 1.48 33.66
CA THR A 261 -11.46 0.78 32.38
C THR A 261 -10.77 1.62 31.32
N LEU A 262 -9.93 0.95 30.51
CA LEU A 262 -9.27 1.59 29.38
C LEU A 262 -10.14 1.46 28.13
N ILE A 263 -10.27 2.54 27.38
CA ILE A 263 -10.99 2.54 26.11
C ILE A 263 -10.14 1.79 25.07
N ARG A 264 -10.78 0.88 24.32
CA ARG A 264 -10.15 0.07 23.27
C ARG A 264 -10.82 0.36 21.92
N PRO A 265 -10.03 0.45 20.82
CA PRO A 265 -10.59 0.57 19.49
C PRO A 265 -11.35 -0.70 19.09
N VAL A 266 -12.40 -0.54 18.29
CA VAL A 266 -13.23 -1.65 17.81
C VAL A 266 -12.83 -2.07 16.39
N THR A 267 -12.42 -1.12 15.55
CA THR A 267 -12.04 -1.37 14.15
C THR A 267 -10.73 -2.14 14.03
N SER A 268 -10.65 -3.05 13.06
CA SER A 268 -9.42 -3.77 12.72
C SER A 268 -8.29 -2.81 12.28
N ILE A 269 -8.67 -1.66 11.72
CA ILE A 269 -7.75 -0.57 11.34
C ILE A 269 -6.98 -0.08 12.56
N LEU A 270 -7.66 0.10 13.69
CA LEU A 270 -7.07 0.68 14.90
C LEU A 270 -6.64 -0.37 15.92
N ARG A 271 -6.80 -1.66 15.66
CA ARG A 271 -6.40 -2.75 16.58
C ARG A 271 -5.02 -3.36 16.28
N GLU A 272 -4.20 -2.73 15.44
CA GLU A 272 -2.83 -3.19 15.21
C GLU A 272 -2.05 -3.30 16.54
N GLY A 273 -1.40 -4.45 16.75
CA GLY A 273 -0.69 -4.74 18.00
C GLY A 273 -1.58 -5.00 19.22
N ILE A 274 -2.89 -5.24 19.04
CA ILE A 274 -3.84 -5.69 20.08
C ILE A 274 -4.40 -7.05 19.65
N ASP A 275 -4.46 -8.02 20.56
CA ASP A 275 -5.10 -9.33 20.30
C ASP A 275 -6.62 -9.33 20.56
N ASP A 276 -7.27 -10.48 20.41
CA ASP A 276 -8.72 -10.62 20.61
C ASP A 276 -9.13 -10.52 22.08
N ASP A 277 -8.19 -10.72 23.01
CA ASP A 277 -8.37 -10.61 24.47
C ASP A 277 -8.02 -9.20 25.00
N ASP A 278 -7.87 -8.21 24.11
CA ASP A 278 -7.51 -6.81 24.39
C ASP A 278 -6.12 -6.59 25.03
N ASN A 279 -5.23 -7.58 24.96
CA ASN A 279 -3.84 -7.43 25.37
C ASN A 279 -3.04 -6.66 24.31
N ARG A 280 -2.25 -5.69 24.76
CA ARG A 280 -1.35 -4.93 23.90
C ARG A 280 -0.05 -5.71 23.68
N LEU A 281 0.09 -6.29 22.48
CA LEU A 281 1.28 -7.03 22.05
C LEU A 281 2.35 -6.11 21.45
N ALA A 282 1.95 -5.02 20.80
CA ALA A 282 2.87 -4.07 20.17
C ALA A 282 2.33 -2.64 20.23
N ALA A 283 3.22 -1.66 20.03
CA ALA A 283 2.81 -0.28 19.76
C ALA A 283 2.37 -0.13 18.31
N TYR A 284 1.38 0.72 18.08
CA TYR A 284 0.95 1.08 16.73
C TYR A 284 1.43 2.50 16.41
N TYR A 285 2.23 2.62 15.36
CA TYR A 285 2.80 3.87 14.89
C TYR A 285 2.27 4.22 13.49
N VAL A 286 2.05 5.50 13.27
CA VAL A 286 1.74 6.09 11.96
C VAL A 286 2.76 7.20 11.71
N HIS A 287 3.29 7.27 10.49
CA HIS A 287 4.18 8.34 10.09
C HIS A 287 3.45 9.69 10.09
N GLU A 288 4.10 10.76 10.53
CA GLU A 288 3.45 12.07 10.64
C GLU A 288 2.92 12.56 9.27
N GLU A 289 3.72 12.35 8.22
CA GLU A 289 3.42 12.71 6.84
C GLU A 289 2.21 11.98 6.25
N GLU A 290 1.84 10.82 6.80
CA GLU A 290 0.67 10.05 6.38
C GLU A 290 -0.64 10.71 6.82
N VAL A 291 -0.60 11.66 7.76
CA VAL A 291 -1.78 12.43 8.18
C VAL A 291 -1.60 13.90 7.81
N PRO A 292 -1.90 14.31 6.56
CA PRO A 292 -1.88 15.71 6.16
C PRO A 292 -2.95 16.53 6.89
N ARG A 293 -2.89 17.86 6.76
CA ARG A 293 -3.89 18.79 7.36
C ARG A 293 -5.32 18.51 6.93
N ALA A 294 -5.52 18.02 5.71
CA ALA A 294 -6.84 17.61 5.21
C ALA A 294 -7.39 16.35 5.91
N GLY A 295 -6.59 15.69 6.74
CA GLY A 295 -6.90 14.40 7.35
C GLY A 295 -6.90 13.26 6.33
N VAL A 296 -7.15 12.05 6.83
CA VAL A 296 -7.23 10.83 6.03
C VAL A 296 -8.45 10.04 6.44
N GLN A 297 -9.14 9.47 5.47
CA GLN A 297 -10.22 8.53 5.70
C GLN A 297 -9.79 7.15 5.22
N VAL A 298 -9.82 6.18 6.14
CA VAL A 298 -9.53 4.77 5.89
C VAL A 298 -10.83 3.97 6.01
N GLN A 299 -11.15 3.19 4.99
CA GLN A 299 -12.32 2.31 4.96
C GLN A 299 -11.88 0.87 4.81
N GLY A 300 -12.44 -0.03 5.63
CA GLY A 300 -12.35 -1.48 5.44
C GLY A 300 -13.64 -1.99 4.81
N LEU A 301 -13.54 -2.67 3.67
CA LEU A 301 -14.69 -3.18 2.92
C LEU A 301 -14.36 -4.50 2.23
N LEU A 302 -15.39 -5.29 1.94
CA LEU A 302 -15.25 -6.49 1.12
C LEU A 302 -15.22 -6.13 -0.36
N ARG A 303 -14.22 -6.63 -1.07
CA ARG A 303 -14.12 -6.55 -2.53
C ARG A 303 -14.39 -7.90 -3.15
N ARG A 304 -15.04 -7.88 -4.31
CA ARG A 304 -15.28 -9.08 -5.12
C ARG A 304 -14.81 -8.86 -6.54
N ALA A 305 -14.13 -9.87 -7.08
CA ALA A 305 -13.81 -9.95 -8.49
C ALA A 305 -14.05 -11.38 -9.01
N ARG A 306 -14.02 -11.53 -10.33
CA ARG A 306 -13.96 -12.84 -10.99
C ARG A 306 -12.58 -13.02 -11.62
N ARG A 307 -12.01 -14.21 -11.44
CA ARG A 307 -10.83 -14.64 -12.17
C ARG A 307 -11.16 -14.84 -13.65
N TYR A 308 -10.14 -15.01 -14.49
CA TYR A 308 -10.31 -15.29 -15.92
C TYR A 308 -11.08 -16.59 -16.20
N ASP A 309 -11.04 -17.54 -15.26
CA ASP A 309 -11.82 -18.79 -15.30
C ASP A 309 -13.27 -18.64 -14.79
N GLY A 310 -13.68 -17.42 -14.42
CA GLY A 310 -15.02 -17.11 -13.90
C GLY A 310 -15.19 -17.30 -12.38
N THR A 311 -14.22 -17.91 -11.69
CA THR A 311 -14.27 -18.19 -10.25
C THR A 311 -14.34 -16.88 -9.46
N PRO A 312 -15.31 -16.70 -8.55
CA PRO A 312 -15.38 -15.52 -7.70
C PRO A 312 -14.28 -15.57 -6.64
N VAL A 313 -13.68 -14.42 -6.37
CA VAL A 313 -12.78 -14.21 -5.25
C VAL A 313 -13.29 -13.01 -4.46
N VAL A 314 -13.36 -13.17 -3.13
CA VAL A 314 -13.73 -12.12 -2.20
C VAL A 314 -12.57 -11.91 -1.23
N TRP A 315 -12.24 -10.67 -0.93
CA TRP A 315 -11.20 -10.33 0.03
C TRP A 315 -11.56 -9.04 0.78
N HIS A 316 -11.04 -8.90 2.00
CA HIS A 316 -11.10 -7.64 2.73
C HIS A 316 -10.04 -6.69 2.19
N ALA A 317 -10.43 -5.45 1.90
CA ALA A 317 -9.54 -4.42 1.38
C ALA A 317 -9.64 -3.15 2.23
N ARG A 318 -8.51 -2.47 2.36
CA ARG A 318 -8.46 -1.12 2.94
C ARG A 318 -8.33 -0.10 1.83
N ARG A 319 -9.17 0.93 1.87
CA ARG A 319 -9.13 2.07 0.96
C ARG A 319 -8.77 3.31 1.75
N VAL A 320 -7.77 4.03 1.27
CA VAL A 320 -7.34 5.32 1.82
C VAL A 320 -7.81 6.43 0.88
N THR A 321 -8.43 7.46 1.45
CA THR A 321 -8.88 8.64 0.72
C THR A 321 -8.57 9.89 1.52
N THR A 322 -8.49 11.05 0.87
CA THR A 322 -8.33 12.33 1.57
C THR A 322 -9.52 12.56 2.50
N GLY A 323 -9.24 13.00 3.72
CA GLY A 323 -10.25 13.37 4.69
C GLY A 323 -10.99 14.67 4.33
N ARG A 324 -11.81 15.15 5.28
CA ARG A 324 -12.58 16.40 5.13
C ARG A 324 -12.03 17.56 5.97
N GLY A 325 -10.81 17.45 6.46
CA GLY A 325 -10.14 18.45 7.30
C GLY A 325 -10.24 18.17 8.79
N GLU A 326 -10.19 19.26 9.56
CA GLU A 326 -10.07 19.27 11.03
C GLU A 326 -11.39 18.91 11.75
N ALA A 327 -11.24 18.36 12.95
CA ALA A 327 -12.32 17.98 13.83
C ALA A 327 -11.93 18.37 15.27
N ARG A 328 -12.91 18.78 16.07
CA ARG A 328 -12.69 19.20 17.45
C ARG A 328 -13.19 18.11 18.37
N SER A 329 -12.28 17.53 19.14
CA SER A 329 -12.55 16.48 20.14
C SER A 329 -13.41 16.99 21.31
N GLY A 330 -13.39 18.30 21.57
CA GLY A 330 -13.97 18.89 22.77
C GLY A 330 -13.12 18.69 24.02
N LEU A 331 -11.93 18.09 23.89
CA LEU A 331 -10.95 17.93 24.95
C LEU A 331 -10.46 19.32 25.40
N ALA A 332 -10.66 19.62 26.67
CA ALA A 332 -10.19 20.82 27.32
C ALA A 332 -9.78 20.46 28.74
N PHE A 333 -8.78 21.18 29.24
CA PHE A 333 -8.29 21.02 30.61
C PHE A 333 -8.63 22.27 31.42
N ASP A 334 -8.67 22.12 32.75
CA ASP A 334 -8.76 23.22 33.70
C ASP A 334 -9.96 24.18 33.48
N ARG A 335 -11.16 23.63 33.27
CA ARG A 335 -12.36 24.42 33.02
C ARG A 335 -13.09 24.76 34.32
N ILE A 336 -13.56 26.00 34.43
CA ILE A 336 -14.46 26.45 35.50
C ILE A 336 -15.85 26.67 34.89
N SER A 337 -16.90 26.13 35.50
CA SER A 337 -18.30 26.22 35.03
C SER A 337 -19.28 26.56 36.15
#